data_AF-X0ZNR8-F1
#
_entry.id   AF-X0ZNR8-F1
#
_cell.length_a   1.000
_cell.length_b   1.000
_cell.length_c   1.000
_cell.angle_alpha   90.00
_cell.angle_beta   90.00
_cell.angle_gamma   90.00
#
_symmetry.space_group_name_H-M   'P 1'
#
loop_
_entity.id
_entity.type
_entity.pdbx_description
1 polymer ?
#
loop_
_entity_poly.entity_id
_entity_poly.type
_entity_poly.pdbx_seq_one_letter_code
_entity_poly.pdbx_strand_id
1 'polypeptide(L)'
;MQLSQIMDKINENVFYLIKDYSSDVSKFNAIIKMVSNLSHKKLTNINKLVEILGFSPPTVYLGKIVYPRGYRILSSLTKLPKHLI
;
A
#
# COMPACT_ATOMS: atom_id res chain seq x y z
N MET A 1 9.44 -23.32 2.80
CA MET A 1 8.26 -23.57 3.66
C MET A 1 8.03 -22.47 4.69
N GLN A 2 8.92 -22.26 5.67
CA GLN A 2 8.73 -21.17 6.66
C GLN A 2 9.00 -19.78 6.08
N LEU A 3 10.11 -19.63 5.34
CA LEU A 3 10.45 -18.36 4.69
C LEU A 3 9.37 -17.88 3.71
N SER A 4 8.81 -18.81 2.92
CA SER A 4 7.73 -18.51 1.97
C SER A 4 6.48 -18.01 2.68
N GLN A 5 6.07 -18.67 3.77
CA GLN A 5 4.91 -18.23 4.57
C GLN A 5 5.11 -16.83 5.19
N ILE A 6 6.33 -16.52 5.65
CA ILE A 6 6.66 -15.19 6.16
C ILE A 6 6.57 -14.16 5.04
N MET A 7 7.14 -14.46 3.88
CA MET A 7 7.09 -13.57 2.72
C MET A 7 5.65 -13.34 2.23
N ASP A 8 4.82 -14.37 2.18
CA ASP A 8 3.42 -14.26 1.77
C ASP A 8 2.65 -13.32 2.70
N LYS A 9 2.86 -13.42 4.00
CA LYS A 9 2.24 -12.54 4.99
C LYS A 9 2.74 -11.09 4.86
N ILE A 10 4.00 -10.88 4.52
CA ILE A 10 4.55 -9.54 4.26
C ILE A 10 3.92 -8.96 2.99
N ASN A 11 3.83 -9.75 1.91
CA ASN A 11 3.23 -9.33 0.65
C ASN A 11 1.75 -8.95 0.82
N GLU A 12 0.98 -9.74 1.56
CA GLU A 12 -0.42 -9.44 1.87
C GLU A 12 -0.55 -8.15 2.69
N ASN A 13 0.31 -7.94 3.68
CA ASN A 13 0.32 -6.69 4.44
C ASN A 13 0.66 -5.46 3.58
N VAL A 14 1.65 -5.57 2.70
CA VAL A 14 2.05 -4.48 1.78
C VAL A 14 0.90 -4.17 0.82
N PHE A 15 0.23 -5.21 0.30
CA PHE A 15 -0.94 -5.07 -0.56
C PHE A 15 -2.03 -4.23 0.11
N TYR A 16 -2.46 -4.59 1.33
CA TYR A 16 -3.52 -3.84 2.01
C TYR A 16 -3.07 -2.47 2.50
N LEU A 17 -1.79 -2.31 2.85
CA LEU A 17 -1.23 -1.00 3.22
C LEU A 17 -1.32 -0.01 2.06
N ILE A 18 -0.94 -0.45 0.85
CA ILE A 18 -1.03 0.39 -0.35
C ILE A 18 -2.49 0.66 -0.71
N LYS A 19 -3.39 -0.31 -0.54
CA LYS A 19 -4.84 -0.12 -0.78
C LYS A 19 -5.46 0.87 0.21
N ASP A 20 -4.99 0.89 1.45
CA ASP A 20 -5.47 1.81 2.48
C ASP A 20 -5.09 3.27 2.23
N TYR A 21 -3.88 3.50 1.73
CA TYR A 21 -3.30 4.84 1.60
C TYR A 21 -3.15 5.31 0.16
N SER A 22 -3.65 4.59 -0.83
CA SER A 22 -3.71 5.10 -2.20
C SER A 22 -4.73 6.23 -2.28
N SER A 23 -4.33 7.35 -2.88
CA SER A 23 -5.20 8.50 -3.13
C SER A 23 -6.45 8.10 -3.92
N ASP A 24 -6.28 7.17 -4.86
CA ASP A 24 -7.32 6.65 -5.74
C ASP A 24 -7.25 5.12 -5.81
N VAL A 25 -8.31 4.45 -5.35
CA VAL A 25 -8.41 2.98 -5.31
C VAL A 25 -8.45 2.39 -6.71
N SER A 26 -8.98 3.11 -7.70
CA SER A 26 -9.03 2.61 -9.09
C SER A 26 -7.62 2.42 -9.68
N LYS A 27 -6.64 3.16 -9.17
CA LYS A 27 -5.23 3.09 -9.60
C LYS A 27 -4.41 2.08 -8.82
N PHE A 28 -4.99 1.40 -7.83
CA PHE A 28 -4.30 0.47 -6.94
C PHE A 28 -3.43 -0.55 -7.70
N ASN A 29 -3.97 -1.18 -8.75
CA ASN A 29 -3.24 -2.17 -9.56
C ASN A 29 -2.03 -1.58 -10.30
N ALA A 30 -2.09 -0.30 -10.70
CA ALA A 30 -0.95 0.38 -11.29
C ALA A 30 0.08 0.72 -10.22
N ILE A 31 -0.36 1.22 -9.06
CA ILE A 31 0.48 1.61 -7.93
C ILE A 31 1.28 0.41 -7.41
N ILE A 32 0.62 -0.74 -7.16
CA ILE A 32 1.29 -1.95 -6.66
C ILE A 32 2.37 -2.42 -7.63
N LYS A 33 2.11 -2.38 -8.94
CA LYS A 33 3.09 -2.74 -9.98
C LYS A 33 4.28 -1.78 -10.01
N MET A 34 4.02 -0.48 -9.84
CA MET A 34 5.09 0.52 -9.75
C MET A 34 5.96 0.28 -8.51
N VAL A 35 5.35 0.07 -7.34
CA VAL A 35 6.06 -0.18 -6.07
C VAL A 35 6.91 -1.45 -6.14
N SER A 36 6.37 -2.54 -6.67
CA SER A 36 7.10 -3.82 -6.81
C SER A 36 8.33 -3.73 -7.73
N ASN A 37 8.36 -2.75 -8.65
CA ASN A 37 9.47 -2.54 -9.58
C ASN A 37 10.50 -1.52 -9.07
N LEU A 38 10.31 -0.94 -7.88
CA LEU A 38 11.26 0.01 -7.32
C LEU A 38 12.49 -0.71 -6.75
N SER A 39 13.66 -0.10 -6.96
CA SER A 39 14.85 -0.49 -6.20
C SER A 39 14.74 -0.05 -4.75
N HIS A 40 15.47 -0.72 -3.85
CA HIS A 40 15.52 -0.36 -2.42
C HIS A 40 15.82 1.14 -2.18
N LYS A 41 16.75 1.72 -2.95
CA LYS A 41 17.08 3.15 -2.86
C LYS A 41 15.93 4.09 -3.25
N LYS A 42 15.01 3.64 -4.11
CA LYS A 42 13.81 4.40 -4.48
C LYS A 42 12.70 4.22 -3.44
N LEU A 43 12.58 3.03 -2.84
CA LEU A 43 11.64 2.77 -1.74
C LEU A 43 11.94 3.62 -0.50
N THR A 44 13.22 3.87 -0.20
CA THR A 44 13.61 4.73 0.92
C THR A 44 13.39 6.22 0.65
N ASN A 45 13.07 6.61 -0.58
CA ASN A 45 12.73 7.99 -0.91
C ASN A 45 11.23 8.22 -0.70
N ILE A 46 10.90 8.85 0.44
CA ILE A 46 9.52 9.10 0.84
C ILE A 46 8.75 9.95 -0.19
N ASN A 47 9.40 10.95 -0.81
CA ASN A 47 8.76 11.82 -1.78
C ASN A 47 8.30 11.03 -3.02
N LYS A 48 9.16 10.12 -3.52
CA LYS A 48 8.80 9.22 -4.63
C LYS A 48 7.67 8.27 -4.26
N LEU A 49 7.66 7.73 -3.04
CA LEU A 49 6.59 6.83 -2.60
C LEU A 49 5.25 7.55 -2.56
N VAL A 50 5.24 8.78 -2.04
CA VAL A 50 4.03 9.62 -1.91
C VAL A 50 3.49 10.02 -3.29
N GLU A 51 4.36 10.36 -4.25
CA GLU A 51 3.98 10.57 -5.64
C GLU A 51 3.36 9.32 -6.28
N ILE A 52 3.96 8.15 -6.06
CA ILE A 52 3.46 6.88 -6.59
C ILE A 52 2.10 6.51 -5.98
N LEU A 53 1.86 6.83 -4.71
CA LEU A 53 0.55 6.70 -4.07
C LEU A 53 -0.50 7.70 -4.61
N GLY A 54 -0.08 8.62 -5.48
CA GLY A 54 -0.91 9.60 -6.17
C GLY A 54 -1.11 10.91 -5.40
N PHE A 55 -0.26 11.20 -4.42
CA PHE A 55 -0.25 12.48 -3.71
C PHE A 55 0.82 13.39 -4.31
N SER A 56 0.51 13.98 -5.46
CA SER A 56 1.34 14.98 -6.14
C SER A 56 0.48 16.22 -6.42
N PRO A 57 1.00 17.46 -6.29
CA PRO A 57 2.41 17.84 -6.14
C PRO A 57 2.99 17.81 -4.72
N PRO A 58 4.33 17.86 -4.57
CA PRO A 58 5.02 17.68 -3.28
C PRO A 58 4.69 18.68 -2.17
N THR A 59 4.30 19.88 -2.57
CA THR A 59 3.87 20.95 -1.66
C THR A 59 2.59 20.60 -0.90
N VAL A 60 1.83 19.59 -1.35
CA VAL A 60 0.52 19.24 -0.81
C VAL A 60 0.59 18.21 0.31
N TYR A 61 1.65 17.42 0.46
CA TYR A 61 1.63 16.29 1.41
C TYR A 61 2.27 16.54 2.78
N LEU A 62 3.18 17.51 2.95
CA LEU A 62 3.86 17.74 4.23
C LEU A 62 2.92 18.14 5.38
N GLY A 63 1.73 18.65 5.07
CA GLY A 63 0.67 18.95 6.05
C GLY A 63 -0.61 18.13 5.88
N LYS A 64 -0.62 17.13 4.98
CA LYS A 64 -1.83 16.37 4.67
C LYS A 64 -2.00 15.19 5.61
N ILE A 65 -3.08 15.23 6.39
CA ILE A 65 -3.52 14.08 7.17
C ILE A 65 -4.21 13.10 6.20
N VAL A 66 -3.80 11.84 6.24
CA VAL A 66 -4.42 10.74 5.50
C VAL A 66 -4.92 9.69 6.47
N TYR A 67 -6.08 9.12 6.17
CA TYR A 67 -6.70 8.09 6.98
C TYR A 67 -6.71 6.77 6.20
N PRO A 68 -6.46 5.63 6.86
CA PRO A 68 -6.59 4.34 6.21
C PRO A 68 -8.06 4.08 5.85
N ARG A 69 -8.30 3.40 4.73
CA ARG A 69 -9.64 2.95 4.33
C ARG A 69 -10.15 1.75 5.12
N GLY A 70 -9.25 1.05 5.82
CA GLY A 70 -9.56 -0.05 6.74
C GLY A 70 -9.30 -1.44 6.17
N TYR A 71 -8.85 -1.57 4.92
CA TYR A 71 -8.61 -2.86 4.27
C TYR A 71 -7.65 -3.75 5.05
N ARG A 72 -6.58 -3.19 5.63
CA ARG A 72 -5.61 -3.96 6.42
C ARG A 72 -6.20 -4.51 7.71
N ILE A 73 -7.08 -3.74 8.35
CA ILE A 73 -7.77 -4.19 9.56
C ILE A 73 -8.76 -5.28 9.18
N LEU A 74 -9.62 -5.01 8.19
CA LEU A 74 -10.62 -5.96 7.70
C LEU A 74 -10.01 -7.28 7.25
N SER A 75 -8.85 -7.24 6.58
CA SER A 75 -8.16 -8.45 6.12
C SER A 75 -7.53 -9.26 7.25
N SER A 76 -7.15 -8.61 8.35
CA SER A 76 -6.59 -9.29 9.53
C SER A 76 -7.67 -9.94 10.41
N LEU A 77 -8.92 -9.52 10.28
CA LEU A 77 -10.05 -10.10 10.99
C LEU A 77 -10.42 -11.44 10.34
N THR A 78 -10.13 -12.54 11.04
CA THR A 78 -10.32 -13.93 10.57
C THR A 78 -11.75 -14.31 10.18
N LYS A 79 -12.73 -13.46 10.48
CA LYS A 79 -14.17 -13.71 10.26
C LYS A 79 -14.75 -13.06 9.00
N LEU A 80 -13.97 -12.28 8.26
CA LEU A 80 -14.44 -11.60 7.05
C LEU A 80 -14.04 -12.38 5.78
N PRO A 81 -15.01 -12.78 4.94
CA PRO A 81 -14.72 -13.33 3.63
C PRO A 81 -13.91 -12.34 2.76
N LYS A 82 -12.82 -12.81 2.15
CA LYS A 82 -11.93 -11.96 1.33
C LYS A 82 -12.63 -11.28 0.14
N HIS A 83 -13.73 -11.85 -0.37
CA HIS A 83 -14.49 -11.26 -1.48
C HIS A 83 -15.29 -10.00 -1.08
N LEU A 84 -15.42 -9.73 0.22
CA LEU A 84 -16.05 -8.51 0.74
C LEU A 84 -15.04 -7.37 0.98
N ILE A 85 -13.74 -7.63 0.78
CA ILE A 85 -12.62 -6.73 1.12
C ILE A 85 -11.97 -6.15 -0.14
#